data_AF-A0A539D1H6-F1
#
_entry.id   AF-A0A539D1H6-F1
#
_cell.length_a   1.000
_cell.length_b   1.000
_cell.length_c   1.000
_cell.angle_alpha   90.00
_cell.angle_beta   90.00
_cell.angle_gamma   90.00
#
_symmetry.space_group_name_H-M   'P 1'
#
loop_
_entity.id
_entity.type
_entity.pdbx_description
1 polymer ?
#
loop_
_entity_poly.entity_id
_entity_poly.type
_entity_poly.pdbx_seq_one_letter_code
_entity_poly.pdbx_strand_id
1 'polypeptide(L)' 'MSDVTLPLFTGRLTDPEQVLHEIFGFTEFRPGQRRIIDAVLAGKDAIGVMPTGAG' A
#
# COMPACT_ATOMS: atom_id res chain seq x y z
N MET A 1 26.05 7.68 18.67
CA MET A 1 25.04 8.18 17.73
C MET A 1 25.03 7.20 16.58
N SER A 2 24.28 6.11 16.74
CA SER A 2 24.19 5.01 15.79
C SER A 2 23.53 5.51 14.51
N ASP A 3 24.28 5.41 13.42
CA ASP A 3 23.84 5.62 12.06
C ASP A 3 22.64 4.70 11.77
N VAL A 4 21.44 5.29 11.76
CA VAL A 4 20.24 4.59 11.29
C VAL A 4 20.33 4.58 9.77
N THR A 5 21.04 3.59 9.23
CA THR A 5 20.96 3.25 7.82
C THR A 5 19.54 2.77 7.55
N LEU A 6 18.65 3.70 7.20
CA LEU A 6 17.37 3.37 6.58
C LEU A 6 17.72 2.57 5.31
N PRO A 7 17.18 1.36 5.11
CA PRO A 7 17.49 0.56 3.93
C PRO A 7 17.17 1.40 2.70
N LEU A 8 18.18 1.59 1.84
CA LEU A 8 18.04 2.30 0.58
C LEU A 8 16.92 1.61 -0.20
N PHE A 9 15.79 2.28 -0.35
CA PHE A 9 14.63 1.84 -1.11
C PHE A 9 15.00 1.87 -2.60
N THR A 10 15.85 0.93 -3.01
CA THR A 10 16.54 0.92 -4.30
C THR A 10 15.71 0.12 -5.31
N GLY A 11 14.47 0.55 -5.48
CA GLY A 11 13.51 -0.06 -6.37
C GLY A 11 12.23 0.74 -6.31
N ARG A 12 11.75 1.22 -7.45
CA ARG A 12 10.40 1.75 -7.57
C ARG A 12 9.46 0.58 -7.26
N LEU A 13 9.02 0.43 -6.02
CA LEU A 13 7.93 -0.50 -5.71
C LEU A 13 6.70 0.04 -6.43
N THR A 14 6.45 -0.53 -7.60
CA THR A 14 5.35 -0.18 -8.49
C THR A 14 4.20 -1.17 -8.35
N ASP A 15 4.47 -2.31 -7.71
CA ASP A 15 3.49 -3.34 -7.41
C ASP A 15 2.89 -3.10 -6.00
N PRO A 16 1.58 -2.81 -5.89
CA PRO A 16 0.93 -2.56 -4.61
C PRO A 16 1.08 -3.72 -3.62
N GLU A 17 1.12 -4.96 -4.09
CA GLU A 17 1.28 -6.17 -3.29
C GLU A 17 2.66 -6.21 -2.63
N GLN A 18 3.71 -5.84 -3.38
CA GLN A 18 5.06 -5.75 -2.83
C GLN A 18 5.14 -4.64 -1.77
N VAL A 19 4.53 -3.48 -2.03
CA VAL A 19 4.47 -2.40 -1.03
C VAL A 19 3.72 -2.85 0.22
N LEU A 20 2.58 -3.51 0.06
CA LEU A 20 1.77 -4.03 1.16
C LEU A 20 2.59 -4.97 2.05
N HIS A 21 3.38 -5.86 1.44
CA HIS A 21 4.20 -6.81 2.16
C HIS A 21 5.45 -6.16 2.77
N GLU A 22 6.26 -5.46 1.99
CA GLU A 22 7.58 -4.98 2.41
C GLU A 22 7.52 -3.75 3.33
N ILE A 23 6.49 -2.90 3.17
CA ILE A 23 6.35 -1.68 3.96
C ILE A 23 5.33 -1.83 5.08
N PHE A 24 4.17 -2.39 4.76
CA PHE A 24 3.07 -2.49 5.73
C PHE A 24 3.06 -3.83 6.47
N GLY A 25 3.81 -4.84 6.01
CA GLY A 25 3.89 -6.14 6.67
C GLY A 25 2.62 -6.98 6.54
N PHE A 26 1.75 -6.68 5.57
CA PHE A 26 0.52 -7.45 5.33
C PHE A 26 0.67 -8.34 4.10
N THR A 27 0.04 -9.51 4.13
CA THR A 27 0.12 -10.50 3.04
C THR A 27 -0.99 -10.34 2.00
N GLU A 28 -2.10 -9.69 2.36
CA GLU A 28 -3.26 -9.50 1.48
C GLU A 28 -4.04 -8.21 1.79
N PHE A 29 -4.65 -7.65 0.77
CA PHE A 29 -5.55 -6.51 0.93
C PHE A 29 -6.87 -6.96 1.57
N ARG A 30 -7.44 -6.11 2.41
CA ARG A 30 -8.78 -6.33 2.94
C ARG A 30 -9.84 -6.17 1.85
N PRO A 31 -11.02 -6.79 2.01
CA PRO A 31 -12.09 -6.68 1.03
C PRO A 31 -12.40 -5.22 0.66
N GLY A 32 -12.37 -4.91 -0.63
CA GLY A 32 -12.67 -3.57 -1.15
C GLY A 32 -11.45 -2.67 -1.36
N GLN A 33 -10.37 -2.84 -0.59
CA GLN A 33 -9.16 -2.01 -0.73
C GLN A 33 -8.54 -2.12 -2.13
N ARG A 34 -8.42 -3.35 -2.66
CA ARG A 34 -7.82 -3.59 -3.97
C ARG A 34 -8.48 -2.78 -5.08
N ARG A 35 -9.81 -2.73 -5.11
CA ARG A 35 -10.57 -1.99 -6.14
C ARG A 35 -10.33 -0.48 -6.07
N ILE A 36 -10.21 0.06 -4.86
CA ILE A 36 -9.94 1.48 -4.65
C ILE A 36 -8.53 1.81 -5.13
N ILE A 37 -7.54 0.98 -4.76
CA ILE A 37 -6.14 1.14 -5.19
C ILE A 37 -6.03 1.07 -6.71
N ASP A 38 -6.63 0.06 -7.34
CA ASP A 38 -6.61 -0.11 -8.80
C ASP A 38 -7.24 1.10 -9.52
N ALA A 39 -8.33 1.67 -8.99
CA ALA A 39 -8.94 2.86 -9.55
C ALA A 39 -8.00 4.07 -9.49
N VAL A 40 -7.37 4.31 -8.33
CA VAL A 40 -6.43 5.43 -8.15
C VAL A 40 -5.20 5.27 -9.05
N LEU A 41 -4.62 4.06 -9.13
CA LEU A 41 -3.48 3.78 -10.00
C LEU A 41 -3.82 3.92 -11.48
N ALA A 42 -5.06 3.64 -11.87
CA ALA A 42 -5.57 3.90 -13.21
C ALA A 42 -5.93 5.37 -13.48
N GLY A 43 -5.70 6.28 -12.51
CA GLY A 43 -6.02 7.70 -12.64
C GLY A 43 -7.52 8.00 -12.62
N LYS A 44 -8.33 7.14 -11.99
CA LYS A 44 -9.79 7.30 -11.87
C LYS A 44 -10.17 7.78 -10.47
N ASP A 45 -11.30 8.47 -10.38
CA ASP A 45 -11.90 8.83 -9.10
C ASP A 45 -12.38 7.58 -8.34
N ALA A 46 -12.22 7.58 -7.02
CA ALA A 46 -12.64 6.49 -6.15
C ALA A 46 -13.23 7.02 -4.83
N ILE A 47 -14.29 6.37 -4.35
CA ILE A 47 -14.87 6.61 -3.02
C ILE A 47 -14.90 5.27 -2.27
N GLY A 48 -14.20 5.22 -1.13
CA GLY A 48 -14.23 4.08 -0.21
C GLY A 48 -15.18 4.34 0.95
N VAL A 49 -16.15 3.45 1.16
CA VAL A 49 -17.02 3.45 2.34
C VAL A 49 -16.72 2.18 3.13
N MET A 50 -16.08 2.34 4.28
CA MET A 50 -15.59 1.25 5.11
C MET A 50 -15.85 1.55 6.60
N PRO A 51 -16.02 0.52 7.45
CA PRO A 51 -16.10 0.70 8.90
C PRO A 51 -14.86 1.40 9.45
N THR A 52 -15.01 2.14 10.54
CA THR A 52 -13.87 2.75 11.25
C THR A 52 -12.85 1.67 11.64
N GLY A 53 -11.58 1.91 11.34
CA GLY A 53 -10.48 0.98 11.64
C GLY A 53 -10.31 -0.17 10.65
N ALA A 54 -11.07 -0.18 9.54
CA ALA A 54 -10.92 -1.21 8.51
C ALA A 54 -9.65 -1.05 7.64
N GLY A 55 -8.90 0.03 7.81
CA GLY A 55 -7.82 0.43 6.90
C GLY A 55 -8.41 1.18 5.71
#